data_AF-A0A0D0BHR3-F1
#
_entry.id   AF-A0A0D0BHR3-F1
#
_cell.length_a   1.000
_cell.length_b   1.000
_cell.length_c   1.000
_cell.angle_alpha   90.00
_cell.angle_beta   90.00
_cell.angle_gamma   90.00
#
_symmetry.space_group_name_H-M   'P 1'
#
loop_
_entity.id
_entity.type
_entity.pdbx_description
1 polymer ?
#
loop_
_entity_poly.entity_id
_entity_poly.type
_entity_poly.pdbx_seq_one_letter_code
_entity_poly.pdbx_strand_id
1 'polypeptide(L)'
;MGNREGLRQRKSTGHSDVISISEEGKKLDQKIDQHVSYEFGGPWGVFAIMTGFPILMYYLWICLWFYEGQLVHPTSLDDVQPFLWIMWAHIRESKHVRMDSVLGQLFFQLFLAWVMPGYMQEGLPVPSLGYKTLMYNCNALTFLYATMAAAAALHYTGVFRLTEIIDNYGHLMSVSMIWGFGVSFGMYFVALATGTQMRMSGNFIYDVFMGASLNPRIGPIDLKMWAEDMFHEKWGFMVIFWNLSGVPFSYVYSVVYMASYDPSKYRFSTPTYIALYTTLCVAYYIHFKMQTQGIYEFRKAFPQLPGNTVENPTYIQTAHGNRLLTSGWWAWSRKPNYVADWIMSLTWGLVIGTATAIPYFYSVFFITVLVHRTGRDFERCATKYGKDWERYCEVVPYKFIPYVY
;
A
#
# COMPACT_ATOMS: atom_id res chain seq x y z
N MET A 1 -9.34 -19.43 -31.52
CA MET A 1 -7.96 -18.92 -31.38
C MET A 1 -8.03 -17.41 -31.31
N GLY A 2 -8.24 -16.86 -30.11
CA GLY A 2 -8.48 -15.42 -29.90
C GLY A 2 -7.17 -14.68 -29.65
N ASN A 3 -6.98 -13.58 -30.37
CA ASN A 3 -5.85 -12.67 -30.28
C ASN A 3 -5.76 -12.10 -28.85
N ARG A 4 -4.70 -12.43 -28.10
CA ARG A 4 -4.44 -11.89 -26.74
C ARG A 4 -3.92 -10.45 -26.87
N GLU A 5 -4.83 -9.52 -27.11
CA GLU A 5 -4.54 -8.08 -27.15
C GLU A 5 -3.91 -7.63 -25.82
N GLY A 6 -2.70 -7.07 -25.89
CA GLY A 6 -1.99 -6.48 -24.75
C GLY A 6 -0.66 -7.14 -24.36
N LEU A 7 -0.37 -8.34 -24.85
CA LEU A 7 0.91 -9.01 -24.63
C LEU A 7 1.90 -8.66 -25.75
N ARG A 8 2.97 -7.92 -25.44
CA ARG A 8 4.03 -7.61 -26.40
C ARG A 8 5.38 -8.17 -25.92
N GLN A 9 6.24 -8.48 -26.88
CA GLN A 9 7.67 -8.58 -26.61
C GLN A 9 8.23 -7.16 -26.64
N ARG A 10 9.05 -6.80 -25.63
CA ARG A 10 9.65 -5.47 -25.50
C ARG A 10 10.35 -5.08 -26.80
N LYS A 11 10.00 -3.92 -27.38
CA LYS A 11 10.68 -3.42 -28.59
C LYS A 11 12.12 -3.04 -28.24
N SER A 12 13.07 -3.60 -28.99
CA SER A 12 14.48 -3.18 -29.00
C SER A 12 14.56 -1.70 -29.40
N THR A 13 14.79 -0.83 -28.43
CA THR A 13 15.25 0.53 -28.69
C THR A 13 16.77 0.44 -28.80
N GLY A 14 17.33 0.92 -29.90
CA GLY A 14 18.73 0.72 -30.31
C GLY A 14 19.79 1.42 -29.46
N HIS A 15 19.69 1.35 -28.13
CA HIS A 15 20.82 1.54 -27.24
C HIS A 15 21.28 0.15 -26.80
N SER A 16 22.53 -0.15 -27.12
CA SER A 16 23.25 -1.36 -26.75
C SER A 16 23.30 -1.50 -25.24
N ASP A 17 22.30 -2.17 -24.68
CA ASP A 17 22.36 -3.04 -23.50
C ASP A 17 20.97 -3.65 -23.32
N VAL A 18 20.68 -4.64 -24.17
CA VAL A 18 19.60 -5.58 -23.85
C VAL A 18 20.01 -6.22 -22.53
N ILE A 19 19.30 -5.92 -21.44
CA ILE A 19 19.36 -6.73 -20.23
C ILE A 19 18.81 -8.11 -20.63
N SER A 20 19.66 -8.95 -21.21
CA SER A 20 19.35 -10.34 -21.48
C SER A 20 19.34 -11.01 -20.11
N ILE A 21 18.15 -11.40 -19.65
CA ILE A 21 18.02 -12.16 -18.40
C ILE A 21 18.85 -13.43 -18.58
N SER A 22 19.90 -13.56 -17.77
CA SER A 22 20.80 -14.72 -17.85
C SER A 22 20.01 -16.00 -17.64
N GLU A 23 20.50 -17.11 -18.20
CA GLU A 23 19.88 -18.42 -17.96
C GLU A 23 19.83 -18.78 -16.46
N GLU A 24 20.82 -18.33 -15.69
CA GLU A 24 20.80 -18.43 -14.22
C GLU A 24 19.68 -17.60 -13.60
N GLY A 25 19.47 -16.36 -14.08
CA GLY A 25 18.35 -15.51 -13.67
C GLY A 25 17.00 -16.16 -13.98
N LYS A 26 16.84 -16.79 -15.14
CA LYS A 26 15.61 -17.50 -15.50
C LYS A 26 15.33 -18.70 -14.62
N LYS A 27 16.37 -19.47 -14.27
CA LYS A 27 16.26 -20.62 -13.35
C LYS A 27 15.91 -20.16 -11.93
N LEU A 28 16.50 -19.06 -11.48
CA LEU A 28 16.17 -18.46 -10.18
C LEU A 28 14.71 -17.96 -10.16
N ASP A 29 14.28 -17.25 -11.20
CA ASP A 29 12.90 -16.76 -11.34
C ASP A 29 11.89 -17.92 -11.37
N GLN A 30 12.20 -19.02 -12.07
CA GLN A 30 11.38 -20.25 -12.04
C GLN A 30 11.28 -20.86 -10.65
N LYS A 31 12.37 -20.85 -9.88
CA LYS A 31 12.39 -21.36 -8.50
C LYS A 31 11.59 -20.47 -7.56
N ILE A 32 11.64 -19.15 -7.74
CA ILE A 32 10.84 -18.16 -7.00
C ILE A 32 9.35 -18.23 -7.41
N ASP A 33 9.06 -18.63 -8.64
CA ASP A 33 7.69 -18.79 -9.16
C ASP A 33 6.95 -20.01 -8.58
N GLN A 34 7.62 -20.89 -7.83
CA GLN A 34 6.99 -22.02 -7.15
C GLN A 34 6.50 -21.62 -5.75
N HIS A 35 5.36 -22.15 -5.32
CA HIS A 35 4.90 -21.95 -3.94
C HIS A 35 5.74 -22.85 -3.01
N VAL A 36 6.70 -22.26 -2.29
CA VAL A 36 7.66 -23.02 -1.47
C VAL A 36 7.20 -23.17 -0.01
N SER A 37 6.46 -22.20 0.53
CA SER A 37 6.12 -22.17 1.96
C SER A 37 4.86 -21.38 2.25
N TYR A 38 4.19 -21.75 3.35
CA TYR A 38 3.11 -20.94 3.93
C TYR A 38 3.67 -19.68 4.59
N GLU A 39 3.12 -18.53 4.23
CA GLU A 39 3.35 -17.24 4.90
C GLU A 39 2.24 -16.98 5.93
N PHE A 40 2.38 -15.94 6.76
CA PHE A 40 1.33 -15.47 7.69
C PHE A 40 0.78 -16.55 8.66
N GLY A 41 1.63 -17.49 9.09
CA GLY A 41 1.20 -18.59 9.97
C GLY A 41 0.33 -19.65 9.28
N GLY A 42 0.34 -19.68 7.94
CA GLY A 42 -0.42 -20.64 7.14
C GLY A 42 -1.93 -20.45 7.24
N PRO A 43 -2.73 -21.50 6.95
CA PRO A 43 -4.18 -21.39 6.87
C PRO A 43 -4.84 -20.83 8.14
N TRP A 44 -4.35 -21.21 9.33
CA TRP A 44 -4.88 -20.74 10.61
C TRP A 44 -4.53 -19.28 10.89
N GLY A 45 -3.28 -18.87 10.62
CA GLY A 45 -2.87 -17.48 10.80
C GLY A 45 -3.58 -16.54 9.82
N VAL A 46 -3.70 -16.96 8.56
CA VAL A 46 -4.51 -16.27 7.56
C VAL A 46 -5.97 -16.13 7.99
N PHE A 47 -6.59 -17.21 8.46
CA PHE A 47 -7.97 -17.17 8.94
C PHE A 47 -8.14 -16.20 10.11
N ALA A 48 -7.19 -16.20 11.05
CA ALA A 48 -7.18 -15.25 12.16
C ALA A 48 -7.03 -13.80 11.70
N ILE A 49 -6.25 -13.52 10.64
CA ILE A 49 -6.14 -12.18 10.06
C ILE A 49 -7.45 -11.78 9.36
N MET A 50 -8.02 -12.67 8.54
CA MET A 50 -9.27 -12.40 7.80
C MET A 50 -10.43 -12.09 8.74
N THR A 51 -10.47 -12.67 9.94
CA THR A 51 -11.53 -12.44 10.93
C THR A 51 -11.18 -11.34 11.93
N GLY A 52 -9.97 -11.37 12.48
CA GLY A 52 -9.52 -10.45 13.52
C GLY A 52 -9.33 -9.03 13.04
N PHE A 53 -8.90 -8.83 11.78
CA PHE A 53 -8.62 -7.49 11.28
C PHE A 53 -9.91 -6.64 11.07
N PRO A 54 -10.99 -7.17 10.45
CA PRO A 54 -12.28 -6.46 10.45
C PRO A 54 -12.81 -6.17 11.86
N ILE A 55 -12.69 -7.12 12.80
CA ILE A 55 -13.12 -6.93 14.20
C ILE A 55 -12.32 -5.79 14.84
N LEU A 56 -11.00 -5.77 14.64
CA LEU A 56 -10.12 -4.71 15.15
C LEU A 56 -10.51 -3.34 14.57
N MET A 57 -10.80 -3.27 13.27
CA MET A 57 -11.24 -2.02 12.65
C MET A 57 -12.55 -1.49 13.24
N TYR A 58 -13.55 -2.36 13.45
CA TYR A 58 -14.78 -1.97 14.16
C TYR A 58 -14.49 -1.52 15.58
N TYR A 59 -13.68 -2.27 16.32
CA TYR A 59 -13.31 -1.94 17.70
C TYR A 59 -12.64 -0.57 17.80
N LEU A 60 -11.63 -0.31 16.96
CA LEU A 60 -10.91 0.96 16.94
C LEU A 60 -11.84 2.11 16.54
N TRP A 61 -12.69 1.93 15.52
CA TRP A 61 -13.69 2.94 15.15
C TRP A 61 -14.68 3.22 16.30
N ILE A 62 -15.20 2.18 16.95
CA ILE A 62 -16.16 2.33 18.05
C ILE A 62 -15.51 3.10 19.21
N CYS A 63 -14.30 2.70 19.61
CA CYS A 63 -13.54 3.40 20.66
C CYS A 63 -13.29 4.86 20.27
N LEU A 64 -12.88 5.10 19.02
CA LEU A 64 -12.59 6.43 18.51
C LEU A 64 -13.82 7.34 18.45
N TRP A 65 -14.99 6.80 18.13
CA TRP A 65 -16.19 7.59 17.87
C TRP A 65 -17.10 7.72 19.09
N PHE A 66 -17.33 6.63 19.82
CA PHE A 66 -18.30 6.56 20.91
C PHE A 66 -17.66 6.69 22.30
N TYR A 67 -16.34 6.49 22.42
CA TYR A 67 -15.64 6.44 23.71
C TYR A 67 -14.45 7.40 23.79
N GLU A 68 -14.49 8.52 23.08
CA GLU A 68 -13.45 9.57 23.15
C GLU A 68 -12.03 9.10 22.78
N GLY A 69 -11.92 8.04 21.99
CA GLY A 69 -10.64 7.41 21.66
C GLY A 69 -10.04 6.58 22.79
N GLN A 70 -10.76 6.35 23.89
CA GLN A 70 -10.33 5.44 24.95
C GLN A 70 -10.54 3.99 24.50
N LEU A 71 -9.53 3.16 24.75
CA LEU A 71 -9.60 1.73 24.49
C LEU A 71 -10.41 1.07 25.62
N VAL A 72 -11.68 0.80 25.34
CA VAL A 72 -12.58 0.14 26.30
C VAL A 72 -12.41 -1.37 26.29
N HIS A 73 -12.57 -1.99 27.46
CA HIS A 73 -12.48 -3.43 27.63
C HIS A 73 -13.43 -3.88 28.77
N PRO A 74 -13.90 -5.14 28.75
CA PRO A 74 -14.70 -5.66 29.85
C PRO A 74 -13.87 -5.67 31.15
N THR A 75 -14.52 -5.42 32.27
CA THR A 75 -13.86 -5.36 33.60
C THR A 75 -13.81 -6.71 34.31
N SER A 76 -14.68 -7.64 33.92
CA SER A 76 -14.78 -8.99 34.47
C SER A 76 -15.16 -9.99 33.38
N LEU A 77 -15.05 -11.29 33.68
CA LEU A 77 -15.45 -12.36 32.76
C LEU A 77 -16.96 -12.32 32.46
N ASP A 78 -17.79 -11.97 33.45
CA ASP A 78 -19.24 -11.88 33.30
C ASP A 78 -19.66 -10.72 32.39
N ASP A 79 -18.81 -9.70 32.27
CA ASP A 79 -19.03 -8.50 31.45
C ASP A 79 -18.64 -8.70 29.98
N VAL A 80 -17.97 -9.81 29.63
CA VAL A 80 -17.53 -10.06 28.25
C VAL A 80 -18.72 -10.15 27.29
N GLN A 81 -19.75 -10.91 27.63
CA GLN A 81 -20.91 -11.08 26.75
C GLN A 81 -21.74 -9.78 26.63
N PRO A 82 -22.07 -9.06 27.72
CA PRO A 82 -22.68 -7.73 27.65
C PRO A 82 -21.86 -6.75 26.81
N PHE A 83 -20.55 -6.69 27.02
CA PHE A 83 -19.65 -5.83 26.26
C PHE A 83 -19.72 -6.11 24.74
N LEU A 84 -19.67 -7.38 24.34
CA LEU A 84 -19.78 -7.76 22.92
C LEU A 84 -21.13 -7.33 22.32
N TRP A 85 -22.22 -7.41 23.09
CA TRP A 85 -23.52 -6.94 22.64
C TRP A 85 -23.58 -5.42 22.47
N ILE A 86 -22.94 -4.67 23.36
CA ILE A 86 -22.83 -3.21 23.24
C ILE A 86 -22.03 -2.85 21.99
N MET A 87 -20.88 -3.50 21.77
CA MET A 87 -20.06 -3.30 20.56
C MET A 87 -20.87 -3.61 19.29
N TRP A 88 -21.64 -4.71 19.31
CA TRP A 88 -22.53 -5.07 18.20
C TRP A 88 -23.66 -4.04 17.98
N ALA A 89 -24.21 -3.47 19.06
CA ALA A 89 -25.24 -2.45 18.97
C ALA A 89 -24.75 -1.19 18.23
N HIS A 90 -23.50 -0.77 18.44
CA HIS A 90 -22.91 0.34 17.67
C HIS A 90 -22.80 0.04 16.18
N ILE A 91 -22.56 -1.22 15.80
CA ILE A 91 -22.48 -1.64 14.40
C ILE A 91 -23.88 -1.67 13.77
N ARG A 92 -24.89 -2.15 14.50
CA ARG A 92 -26.26 -2.34 13.97
C ARG A 92 -27.08 -1.04 13.87
N GLU A 93 -26.92 -0.10 14.80
CA GLU A 93 -27.78 1.10 14.94
C GLU A 93 -27.42 2.23 13.99
N SER A 94 -26.37 2.02 13.22
CA SER A 94 -25.93 2.95 12.21
C SER A 94 -27.08 3.14 11.19
N LYS A 95 -27.43 4.40 10.86
CA LYS A 95 -28.58 4.83 10.03
C LYS A 95 -28.56 4.32 8.56
N HIS A 96 -29.55 4.71 7.75
CA HIS A 96 -29.76 4.23 6.38
C HIS A 96 -28.46 4.19 5.54
N VAL A 97 -28.06 3.00 5.10
CA VAL A 97 -26.83 2.80 4.34
C VAL A 97 -27.01 3.34 2.92
N ARG A 98 -26.35 4.44 2.60
CA ARG A 98 -26.14 4.90 1.22
C ARG A 98 -25.09 4.01 0.54
N MET A 99 -25.47 2.75 0.28
CA MET A 99 -24.65 1.76 -0.47
C MET A 99 -24.29 2.28 -1.87
N ASP A 100 -25.17 3.11 -2.44
CA ASP A 100 -24.98 3.84 -3.68
C ASP A 100 -23.70 4.68 -3.70
N SER A 101 -23.26 5.21 -2.57
CA SER A 101 -22.12 6.14 -2.51
C SER A 101 -20.77 5.41 -2.63
N VAL A 102 -20.59 4.26 -1.95
CA VAL A 102 -19.34 3.46 -2.07
C VAL A 102 -19.28 2.77 -3.43
N LEU A 103 -20.38 2.14 -3.86
CA LEU A 103 -20.46 1.47 -5.15
C LEU A 103 -20.35 2.46 -6.30
N GLY A 104 -21.07 3.57 -6.22
CA GLY A 104 -21.01 4.67 -7.18
C GLY A 104 -19.59 5.21 -7.31
N GLN A 105 -18.88 5.42 -6.19
CA GLN A 105 -17.48 5.83 -6.22
C GLN A 105 -16.61 4.76 -6.90
N LEU A 106 -16.74 3.48 -6.54
CA LEU A 106 -15.95 2.40 -7.11
C LEU A 106 -16.13 2.30 -8.64
N PHE A 107 -17.37 2.31 -9.11
CA PHE A 107 -17.69 2.27 -10.54
C PHE A 107 -17.27 3.54 -11.25
N PHE A 108 -17.41 4.71 -10.62
CA PHE A 108 -16.94 5.98 -11.15
C PHE A 108 -15.41 5.97 -11.32
N GLN A 109 -14.67 5.50 -10.31
CA GLN A 109 -13.21 5.35 -10.42
C GLN A 109 -12.84 4.34 -11.51
N LEU A 110 -13.55 3.20 -11.63
CA LEU A 110 -13.29 2.23 -12.70
C LEU A 110 -13.58 2.82 -14.10
N PHE A 111 -14.65 3.60 -14.23
CA PHE A 111 -15.01 4.31 -15.46
C PHE A 111 -13.94 5.33 -15.84
N LEU A 112 -13.49 6.17 -14.90
CA LEU A 112 -12.41 7.13 -15.14
C LEU A 112 -11.11 6.41 -15.55
N ALA A 113 -10.77 5.29 -14.89
CA ALA A 113 -9.60 4.51 -15.25
C ALA A 113 -9.67 3.97 -16.69
N TRP A 114 -10.88 3.67 -17.19
CA TRP A 114 -11.11 3.22 -18.57
C TRP A 114 -10.99 4.36 -19.59
N VAL A 115 -11.61 5.51 -19.31
CA VAL A 115 -11.83 6.56 -20.31
C VAL A 115 -10.73 7.62 -20.30
N MET A 116 -10.11 7.88 -19.14
CA MET A 116 -9.20 9.01 -19.02
C MET A 116 -7.89 8.76 -19.76
N PRO A 117 -7.40 9.75 -20.53
CA PRO A 117 -6.13 9.65 -21.22
C PRO A 117 -4.99 9.58 -20.20
N GLY A 118 -4.01 8.75 -20.52
CA GLY A 118 -2.79 8.58 -19.73
C GLY A 118 -1.62 8.17 -20.61
N TYR A 119 -0.47 8.04 -19.95
CA TYR A 119 0.75 7.64 -20.61
C TYR A 119 0.83 6.12 -20.69
N MET A 120 0.98 5.56 -21.90
CA MET A 120 1.08 4.12 -22.08
C MET A 120 2.50 3.63 -21.76
N GLN A 121 2.63 2.87 -20.68
CA GLN A 121 3.91 2.35 -20.20
C GLN A 121 3.97 0.82 -20.31
N GLU A 122 5.08 0.30 -20.80
CA GLU A 122 5.40 -1.13 -20.72
C GLU A 122 5.78 -1.48 -19.28
N GLY A 123 5.09 -2.45 -18.69
CA GLY A 123 5.45 -3.02 -17.41
C GLY A 123 6.67 -3.93 -17.49
N LEU A 124 7.08 -4.45 -16.34
CA LEU A 124 8.20 -5.38 -16.27
C LEU A 124 7.87 -6.72 -16.94
N PRO A 125 8.88 -7.41 -17.52
CA PRO A 125 8.70 -8.76 -18.04
C PRO A 125 8.19 -9.69 -16.94
N VAL A 126 7.13 -10.45 -17.23
CA VAL A 126 6.52 -11.36 -16.25
C VAL A 126 7.01 -12.79 -16.52
N PRO A 127 7.79 -13.43 -15.62
CA PRO A 127 8.33 -14.78 -15.82
C PRO A 127 7.24 -15.81 -16.14
N SER A 128 6.14 -15.80 -15.40
CA SER A 128 5.01 -16.72 -15.59
C SER A 128 4.26 -16.56 -16.91
N LEU A 129 4.43 -15.42 -17.60
CA LEU A 129 3.89 -15.18 -18.94
C LEU A 129 4.94 -15.38 -20.05
N GLY A 130 6.06 -16.05 -19.74
CA GLY A 130 7.17 -16.24 -20.68
C GLY A 130 7.90 -14.94 -20.97
N TYR A 131 8.10 -14.09 -19.96
CA TYR A 131 8.78 -12.78 -20.03
C TYR A 131 8.13 -11.78 -21.00
N LYS A 132 6.83 -11.95 -21.28
CA LYS A 132 6.05 -10.94 -21.99
C LYS A 132 5.84 -9.72 -21.10
N THR A 133 5.78 -8.55 -21.73
CA THR A 133 5.44 -7.30 -21.04
C THR A 133 3.96 -6.99 -21.24
N LEU A 134 3.37 -6.40 -20.21
CA LEU A 134 2.00 -5.92 -20.23
C LEU A 134 2.01 -4.41 -20.42
N MET A 135 1.09 -3.91 -21.25
CA MET A 135 0.87 -2.47 -21.39
C MET A 135 -0.07 -1.95 -20.29
N TYR A 136 0.27 -0.78 -19.77
CA TYR A 136 -0.47 -0.09 -18.72
C TYR A 136 -0.76 1.34 -19.12
N ASN A 137 -2.00 1.79 -18.94
CA ASN A 137 -2.39 3.19 -19.10
C ASN A 137 -2.17 3.94 -17.78
N CYS A 138 -1.10 4.72 -17.68
CA CYS A 138 -0.77 5.48 -16.48
C CYS A 138 -1.49 6.85 -16.52
N ASN A 139 -2.73 6.89 -16.02
CA ASN A 139 -3.58 8.09 -15.98
C ASN A 139 -3.85 8.63 -14.56
N ALA A 140 -3.03 8.25 -13.56
CA ALA A 140 -3.31 8.55 -12.15
C ALA A 140 -3.51 10.05 -11.82
N LEU A 141 -2.76 10.96 -12.46
CA LEU A 141 -2.89 12.41 -12.21
C LEU A 141 -4.18 12.98 -12.81
N THR A 142 -4.50 12.62 -14.05
CA THR A 142 -5.74 13.08 -14.71
C THR A 142 -6.97 12.53 -13.99
N PHE A 143 -6.88 11.27 -13.58
CA PHE A 143 -7.82 10.60 -12.69
C PHE A 143 -8.02 11.34 -11.35
N LEU A 144 -6.94 11.70 -10.66
CA LEU A 144 -6.99 12.41 -9.38
C LEU A 144 -7.71 13.77 -9.51
N TYR A 145 -7.32 14.59 -10.49
CA TYR A 145 -7.94 15.90 -10.68
C TYR A 145 -9.40 15.80 -11.11
N ALA A 146 -9.76 14.81 -11.94
CA ALA A 146 -11.15 14.57 -12.31
C ALA A 146 -12.00 14.17 -11.09
N THR A 147 -11.49 13.30 -10.23
CA THR A 147 -12.16 12.91 -8.97
C THR A 147 -12.31 14.10 -8.03
N MET A 148 -11.27 14.94 -7.87
CA MET A 148 -11.35 16.14 -7.03
C MET A 148 -12.36 17.17 -7.57
N ALA A 149 -12.39 17.38 -8.90
CA ALA A 149 -13.34 18.29 -9.53
C ALA A 149 -14.78 17.78 -9.40
N ALA A 150 -15.01 16.48 -9.60
CA ALA A 150 -16.31 15.86 -9.40
C ALA A 150 -16.78 15.98 -7.94
N ALA A 151 -15.90 15.69 -6.97
CA ALA A 151 -16.19 15.84 -5.55
C ALA A 151 -16.54 17.29 -5.18
N ALA A 152 -15.79 18.27 -5.71
CA ALA A 152 -16.06 19.70 -5.51
C ALA A 152 -17.41 20.13 -6.12
N ALA A 153 -17.73 19.65 -7.34
CA ALA A 153 -18.99 19.95 -8.00
C ALA A 153 -20.19 19.34 -7.24
N LEU A 154 -20.08 18.08 -6.80
CA LEU A 154 -21.12 17.43 -6.00
C LEU A 154 -21.33 18.12 -4.65
N HIS A 155 -20.25 18.60 -4.03
CA HIS A 155 -20.33 19.37 -2.80
C HIS A 155 -21.01 20.73 -3.01
N TYR A 156 -20.59 21.47 -4.04
CA TYR A 156 -21.12 22.80 -4.34
C TYR A 156 -22.60 22.76 -4.75
N THR A 157 -23.02 21.75 -5.50
CA THR A 157 -24.42 21.56 -5.92
C THR A 157 -25.33 21.04 -4.81
N GLY A 158 -24.76 20.62 -3.67
CA GLY A 158 -25.51 20.04 -2.56
C GLY A 158 -25.98 18.60 -2.79
N VAL A 159 -25.60 17.97 -3.91
CA VAL A 159 -25.96 16.57 -4.23
C VAL A 159 -25.25 15.59 -3.30
N PHE A 160 -23.98 15.86 -2.96
CA PHE A 160 -23.22 15.06 -2.00
C PHE A 160 -22.36 15.98 -1.16
N ARG A 161 -22.66 16.11 0.14
CA ARG A 161 -21.82 16.90 1.03
C ARG A 161 -20.62 16.07 1.48
N LEU A 162 -19.41 16.62 1.39
CA LEU A 162 -18.20 15.92 1.83
C LEU A 162 -18.24 15.52 3.33
N THR A 163 -18.99 16.27 4.15
CA THR A 163 -19.21 15.92 5.56
C THR A 163 -19.98 14.61 5.73
N GLU A 164 -20.77 14.17 4.73
CA GLU A 164 -21.47 12.88 4.80
C GLU A 164 -20.51 11.70 4.92
N ILE A 165 -19.24 11.83 4.48
CA ILE A 165 -18.23 10.79 4.63
C ILE A 165 -17.96 10.52 6.11
N ILE A 166 -17.81 11.57 6.92
CA ILE A 166 -17.55 11.41 8.34
C ILE A 166 -18.82 11.04 9.10
N ASP A 167 -19.95 11.64 8.73
CA ASP A 167 -21.25 11.35 9.35
C ASP A 167 -21.65 9.87 9.18
N ASN A 168 -21.20 9.22 8.10
CA ASN A 168 -21.49 7.83 7.77
C ASN A 168 -20.24 6.93 7.81
N TYR A 169 -19.20 7.31 8.54
CA TYR A 169 -17.91 6.61 8.53
C TYR A 169 -18.02 5.11 8.77
N GLY A 170 -18.73 4.71 9.84
CA GLY A 170 -18.94 3.30 10.19
C GLY A 170 -19.64 2.51 9.08
N HIS A 171 -20.60 3.12 8.40
CA HIS A 171 -21.31 2.50 7.27
C HIS A 171 -20.45 2.28 6.05
N LEU A 172 -19.72 3.32 5.64
CA LEU A 172 -18.85 3.26 4.48
C LEU A 172 -17.77 2.19 4.73
N MET A 173 -17.28 2.10 5.97
CA MET A 173 -16.38 1.05 6.42
C MET A 173 -17.03 -0.34 6.31
N SER A 174 -18.24 -0.55 6.85
CA SER A 174 -18.96 -1.83 6.75
C SER A 174 -19.20 -2.28 5.31
N VAL A 175 -19.71 -1.38 4.46
CA VAL A 175 -19.97 -1.68 3.04
C VAL A 175 -18.67 -2.02 2.34
N SER A 176 -17.61 -1.25 2.59
CA SER A 176 -16.30 -1.52 2.01
C SER A 176 -15.75 -2.89 2.43
N MET A 177 -15.92 -3.28 3.70
CA MET A 177 -15.47 -4.59 4.18
C MET A 177 -16.22 -5.74 3.50
N ILE A 178 -17.55 -5.66 3.47
CA ILE A 178 -18.40 -6.66 2.80
C ILE A 178 -17.97 -6.81 1.34
N TRP A 179 -17.69 -5.69 0.67
CA TRP A 179 -17.24 -5.71 -0.70
C TRP A 179 -15.80 -6.22 -0.85
N GLY A 180 -14.90 -5.89 0.09
CA GLY A 180 -13.56 -6.44 0.15
C GLY A 180 -13.58 -7.97 0.20
N PHE A 181 -14.44 -8.57 1.03
CA PHE A 181 -14.68 -10.01 1.00
C PHE A 181 -15.27 -10.47 -0.33
N GLY A 182 -16.34 -9.82 -0.80
CA GLY A 182 -17.03 -10.20 -2.03
C GLY A 182 -16.13 -10.22 -3.27
N VAL A 183 -15.34 -9.16 -3.49
CA VAL A 183 -14.37 -9.08 -4.60
C VAL A 183 -13.34 -10.20 -4.46
N SER A 184 -12.80 -10.42 -3.25
CA SER A 184 -11.76 -11.42 -3.02
C SER A 184 -12.22 -12.84 -3.34
N PHE A 185 -13.41 -13.23 -2.86
CA PHE A 185 -14.01 -14.52 -3.20
C PHE A 185 -14.36 -14.61 -4.68
N GLY A 186 -14.96 -13.55 -5.24
CA GLY A 186 -15.30 -13.49 -6.66
C GLY A 186 -14.09 -13.68 -7.56
N MET A 187 -12.98 -12.99 -7.26
CA MET A 187 -11.74 -13.10 -8.01
C MET A 187 -11.09 -14.48 -7.92
N TYR A 188 -11.19 -15.15 -6.76
CA TYR A 188 -10.75 -16.53 -6.61
C TYR A 188 -11.52 -17.47 -7.55
N PHE A 189 -12.85 -17.40 -7.56
CA PHE A 189 -13.68 -18.25 -8.43
C PHE A 189 -13.52 -17.91 -9.92
N VAL A 190 -13.38 -16.63 -10.28
CA VAL A 190 -13.08 -16.20 -11.65
C VAL A 190 -11.73 -16.77 -12.11
N ALA A 191 -10.70 -16.77 -11.24
CA ALA A 191 -9.41 -17.34 -11.58
C ALA A 191 -9.50 -18.85 -11.86
N LEU A 192 -10.26 -19.58 -11.04
CA LEU A 192 -10.52 -21.01 -11.27
C LEU A 192 -11.28 -21.26 -12.57
N ALA A 193 -12.35 -20.49 -12.83
CA ALA A 193 -13.17 -20.64 -14.04
C ALA A 193 -12.39 -20.30 -15.33
N THR A 194 -11.46 -19.35 -15.25
CA THR A 194 -10.65 -18.90 -16.39
C THR A 194 -9.34 -19.67 -16.56
N GLY A 195 -8.98 -20.56 -15.63
CA GLY A 195 -7.72 -21.30 -15.67
C GLY A 195 -6.48 -20.40 -15.47
N THR A 196 -6.63 -19.24 -14.82
CA THR A 196 -5.55 -18.25 -14.64
C THR A 196 -4.86 -18.34 -13.27
N GLN A 197 -5.15 -19.40 -12.52
CA GLN A 197 -4.57 -19.64 -11.19
C GLN A 197 -3.04 -19.81 -11.26
N MET A 198 -2.33 -19.16 -10.33
CA MET A 198 -0.88 -19.27 -10.20
C MET A 198 -0.46 -19.43 -8.74
N ARG A 199 0.63 -20.16 -8.51
CA ARG A 199 1.26 -20.37 -7.19
C ARG A 199 0.25 -20.77 -6.10
N MET A 200 -0.64 -21.71 -6.40
CA MET A 200 -1.68 -22.18 -5.46
C MET A 200 -1.09 -23.13 -4.42
N SER A 201 -1.52 -23.01 -3.17
CA SER A 201 -1.09 -23.88 -2.07
C SER A 201 -1.94 -25.13 -1.92
N GLY A 202 -3.15 -25.14 -2.50
CA GLY A 202 -4.12 -26.23 -2.36
C GLY A 202 -5.01 -26.09 -1.12
N ASN A 203 -4.85 -25.03 -0.33
CA ASN A 203 -5.74 -24.72 0.79
C ASN A 203 -6.61 -23.52 0.42
N PHE A 204 -7.92 -23.72 0.43
CA PHE A 204 -8.89 -22.71 0.00
C PHE A 204 -8.75 -21.35 0.72
N ILE A 205 -8.68 -21.35 2.06
CA ILE A 205 -8.63 -20.11 2.85
C ILE A 205 -7.33 -19.36 2.56
N TYR A 206 -6.22 -20.08 2.52
CA TYR A 206 -4.91 -19.50 2.22
C TYR A 206 -4.84 -18.94 0.79
N ASP A 207 -5.39 -19.65 -0.19
CA ASP A 207 -5.36 -19.24 -1.59
C ASP A 207 -6.31 -18.06 -1.88
N VAL A 208 -7.45 -17.95 -1.18
CA VAL A 208 -8.28 -16.74 -1.21
C VAL A 208 -7.54 -15.54 -0.62
N PHE A 209 -6.79 -15.76 0.47
CA PHE A 209 -6.02 -14.70 1.12
C PHE A 209 -4.88 -14.16 0.28
N MET A 210 -4.04 -15.06 -0.20
CA MET A 210 -2.90 -14.70 -1.05
C MET A 210 -3.35 -14.30 -2.46
N GLY A 211 -4.50 -14.79 -2.91
CA GLY A 211 -5.05 -14.55 -4.24
C GLY A 211 -4.71 -15.65 -5.22
N ALA A 212 -5.56 -15.83 -6.23
CA ALA A 212 -5.38 -16.85 -7.26
C ALA A 212 -4.72 -16.31 -8.54
N SER A 213 -4.94 -15.04 -8.89
CA SER A 213 -4.43 -14.41 -10.10
C SER A 213 -3.39 -13.33 -9.78
N LEU A 214 -2.35 -13.19 -10.61
CA LEU A 214 -1.32 -12.17 -10.39
C LEU A 214 -1.73 -10.79 -10.92
N ASN A 215 -2.32 -10.74 -12.12
CA ASN A 215 -2.68 -9.51 -12.82
C ASN A 215 -4.06 -9.69 -13.50
N PRO A 216 -5.15 -9.75 -12.72
CA PRO A 216 -6.49 -9.88 -13.29
C PRO A 216 -6.88 -8.61 -14.06
N ARG A 217 -7.54 -8.78 -15.20
CA ARG A 217 -7.88 -7.69 -16.12
C ARG A 217 -9.36 -7.67 -16.49
N ILE A 218 -9.90 -6.46 -16.62
CA ILE A 218 -11.18 -6.20 -17.28
C ILE A 218 -10.89 -5.25 -18.45
N GLY A 219 -10.95 -5.78 -19.67
CA GLY A 219 -10.54 -5.05 -20.87
C GLY A 219 -9.11 -4.51 -20.76
N PRO A 220 -8.87 -3.20 -20.93
CA PRO A 220 -7.54 -2.60 -20.84
C PRO A 220 -7.07 -2.38 -19.40
N ILE A 221 -7.96 -2.50 -18.40
CA ILE A 221 -7.66 -2.20 -17.01
C ILE A 221 -7.08 -3.42 -16.32
N ASP A 222 -5.92 -3.23 -15.70
CA ASP A 222 -5.34 -4.15 -14.74
C ASP A 222 -5.89 -3.82 -13.35
N LEU A 223 -6.71 -4.71 -12.80
CA LEU A 223 -7.44 -4.46 -11.56
C LEU A 223 -6.50 -4.32 -10.36
N LYS A 224 -5.36 -5.01 -10.41
CA LYS A 224 -4.35 -4.88 -9.39
C LYS A 224 -3.75 -3.50 -9.45
N MET A 225 -3.20 -3.07 -10.60
CA MET A 225 -2.66 -1.72 -10.75
C MET A 225 -3.68 -0.62 -10.42
N TRP A 226 -4.95 -0.81 -10.79
CA TRP A 226 -6.04 0.12 -10.50
C TRP A 226 -6.31 0.24 -8.99
N ALA A 227 -6.25 -0.86 -8.25
CA ALA A 227 -6.45 -0.86 -6.79
C ALA A 227 -5.17 -0.54 -6.00
N GLU A 228 -4.00 -0.95 -6.49
CA GLU A 228 -2.67 -0.77 -5.87
C GLU A 228 -1.50 -1.02 -6.83
N ASP A 229 -0.42 -0.26 -6.70
CA ASP A 229 0.82 -0.45 -7.46
C ASP A 229 1.77 -1.48 -6.81
N MET A 230 1.39 -2.77 -6.85
CA MET A 230 2.19 -3.89 -6.31
C MET A 230 2.56 -4.88 -7.43
N PHE A 231 3.82 -5.31 -7.50
CA PHE A 231 4.30 -6.18 -8.59
C PHE A 231 4.27 -7.69 -8.27
N HIS A 232 4.91 -8.14 -7.18
CA HIS A 232 5.23 -9.56 -6.98
C HIS A 232 4.12 -10.42 -6.35
N GLU A 233 3.20 -9.80 -5.60
CA GLU A 233 2.19 -10.50 -4.81
C GLU A 233 0.92 -10.73 -5.64
N LYS A 234 0.19 -11.83 -5.42
CA LYS A 234 -1.06 -12.09 -6.15
C LYS A 234 -2.17 -11.17 -5.62
N TRP A 235 -3.20 -10.92 -6.42
CA TRP A 235 -4.33 -10.09 -6.03
C TRP A 235 -5.37 -10.95 -5.29
N GLY A 236 -5.26 -10.98 -3.96
CA GLY A 236 -6.12 -11.73 -3.05
C GLY A 236 -6.69 -10.86 -1.94
N PHE A 237 -7.37 -11.49 -0.97
CA PHE A 237 -8.01 -10.77 0.15
C PHE A 237 -7.07 -9.82 0.87
N MET A 238 -5.81 -10.22 1.11
CA MET A 238 -4.85 -9.35 1.79
C MET A 238 -4.74 -7.98 1.13
N VAL A 239 -4.58 -7.95 -0.20
CA VAL A 239 -4.40 -6.73 -0.98
C VAL A 239 -5.74 -6.03 -1.21
N ILE A 240 -6.78 -6.78 -1.59
CA ILE A 240 -8.10 -6.24 -1.92
C ILE A 240 -8.74 -5.58 -0.69
N PHE A 241 -8.79 -6.30 0.43
CA PHE A 241 -9.37 -5.80 1.67
C PHE A 241 -8.57 -4.63 2.23
N TRP A 242 -7.23 -4.70 2.18
CA TRP A 242 -6.39 -3.61 2.67
C TRP A 242 -6.63 -2.31 1.88
N ASN A 243 -6.70 -2.36 0.55
CA ASN A 243 -6.90 -1.15 -0.25
C ASN A 243 -8.33 -0.61 -0.19
N LEU A 244 -9.35 -1.49 -0.18
CA LEU A 244 -10.75 -1.04 -0.11
C LEU A 244 -11.13 -0.56 1.30
N SER A 245 -10.67 -1.27 2.34
CA SER A 245 -11.10 -1.05 3.72
C SER A 245 -9.96 -0.59 4.63
N GLY A 246 -8.85 -1.32 4.67
CA GLY A 246 -7.75 -1.06 5.61
C GLY A 246 -7.21 0.37 5.54
N VAL A 247 -6.65 0.77 4.39
CA VAL A 247 -6.07 2.10 4.16
C VAL A 247 -7.08 3.23 4.40
N PRO A 248 -8.22 3.30 3.68
CA PRO A 248 -9.09 4.47 3.77
C PRO A 248 -9.74 4.66 5.14
N PHE A 249 -9.93 3.59 5.92
CA PHE A 249 -10.60 3.65 7.23
C PHE A 249 -9.67 3.45 8.43
N SER A 250 -8.35 3.38 8.25
CA SER A 250 -7.41 3.37 9.37
C SER A 250 -6.35 4.47 9.31
N TYR A 251 -5.97 4.93 8.11
CA TYR A 251 -4.93 5.96 7.99
C TYR A 251 -5.46 7.35 8.35
N VAL A 252 -6.79 7.51 8.38
CA VAL A 252 -7.47 8.78 8.64
C VAL A 252 -7.92 8.95 10.08
N TYR A 253 -7.54 8.06 11.01
CA TYR A 253 -8.01 8.12 12.40
C TYR A 253 -7.73 9.46 13.10
N SER A 254 -6.61 10.12 12.81
CA SER A 254 -6.35 11.48 13.33
C SER A 254 -7.41 12.48 12.86
N VAL A 255 -7.81 12.42 11.59
CA VAL A 255 -8.82 13.31 11.00
C VAL A 255 -10.19 13.01 11.60
N VAL A 256 -10.54 11.73 11.75
CA VAL A 256 -11.78 11.30 12.39
C VAL A 256 -11.85 11.83 13.81
N TYR A 257 -10.79 11.66 14.61
CA TYR A 257 -10.71 12.19 15.97
C TYR A 257 -10.88 13.72 16.00
N MET A 258 -10.13 14.45 15.17
CA MET A 258 -10.17 15.91 15.15
C MET A 258 -11.53 16.47 14.77
N ALA A 259 -12.27 15.78 13.90
CA ALA A 259 -13.58 16.21 13.45
C ALA A 259 -14.70 15.80 14.42
N SER A 260 -14.50 14.78 15.25
CA SER A 260 -15.48 14.33 16.26
C SER A 260 -15.37 15.04 17.60
N TYR A 261 -14.22 15.65 17.92
CA TYR A 261 -13.95 16.23 19.25
C TYR A 261 -13.58 17.71 19.22
N ASP A 262 -13.81 18.37 20.35
CA ASP A 262 -13.46 19.79 20.52
C ASP A 262 -11.94 19.98 20.35
N PRO A 263 -11.49 21.00 19.59
CA PRO A 263 -10.08 21.29 19.39
C PRO A 263 -9.26 21.45 20.67
N SER A 264 -9.86 21.83 21.80
CA SER A 264 -9.17 21.91 23.09
C SER A 264 -8.51 20.59 23.51
N LYS A 265 -9.01 19.43 23.05
CA LYS A 265 -8.44 18.11 23.38
C LYS A 265 -7.15 17.78 22.64
N TYR A 266 -6.89 18.41 21.50
CA TYR A 266 -5.76 18.07 20.61
C TYR A 266 -4.98 19.29 20.11
N ARG A 267 -5.32 20.50 20.56
CA ARG A 267 -4.63 21.72 20.15
C ARG A 267 -3.25 21.80 20.79
N PHE A 268 -2.26 22.15 19.96
CA PHE A 268 -0.91 22.47 20.41
C PHE A 268 -0.63 23.96 20.31
N SER A 269 0.51 24.35 20.88
CA SER A 269 1.09 25.67 20.64
C SER A 269 1.47 25.83 19.15
N THR A 270 1.41 27.05 18.62
CA THR A 270 1.86 27.35 17.24
C THR A 270 3.30 26.87 16.96
N PRO A 271 4.28 27.02 17.87
CA PRO A 271 5.61 26.44 17.69
C PRO A 271 5.62 24.92 17.48
N THR A 272 4.75 24.19 18.17
CA THR A 272 4.61 22.73 18.00
C THR A 272 4.10 22.39 16.59
N TYR A 273 3.10 23.12 16.09
CA TYR A 273 2.61 22.92 14.71
C TYR A 273 3.68 23.23 13.67
N ILE A 274 4.47 24.29 13.88
CA ILE A 274 5.62 24.62 13.02
C ILE A 274 6.64 23.48 13.04
N ALA A 275 6.96 22.93 14.23
CA ALA A 275 7.90 21.82 14.35
C ALA A 275 7.39 20.55 13.65
N LEU A 276 6.12 20.19 13.81
CA LEU A 276 5.51 19.03 13.13
C LEU A 276 5.51 19.20 11.62
N TYR A 277 5.10 20.37 11.12
CA TYR A 277 5.09 20.65 9.69
C TYR A 277 6.50 20.66 9.10
N THR A 278 7.46 21.27 9.80
CA THR A 278 8.88 21.26 9.38
C THR A 278 9.43 19.84 9.33
N THR A 279 9.10 19.00 10.32
CA THR A 279 9.51 17.59 10.37
C THR A 279 8.96 16.82 9.16
N LEU A 280 7.68 17.03 8.83
CA LEU A 280 7.04 16.43 7.65
C LEU A 280 7.74 16.86 6.35
N CYS A 281 8.04 18.15 6.19
CA CYS A 281 8.76 18.67 5.02
C CYS A 281 10.19 18.11 4.91
N VAL A 282 10.91 18.01 6.03
CA VAL A 282 12.27 17.42 6.06
C VAL A 282 12.22 15.94 5.72
N ALA A 283 11.25 15.18 6.26
CA ALA A 283 11.09 13.77 5.90
C ALA A 283 10.79 13.61 4.40
N TYR A 284 9.90 14.43 3.85
CA TYR A 284 9.61 14.43 2.42
C TYR A 284 10.83 14.73 1.54
N TYR A 285 11.77 15.54 2.04
CA TYR A 285 13.03 15.82 1.34
C TYR A 285 13.96 14.59 1.22
N ILE A 286 13.86 13.61 2.12
CA ILE A 286 14.72 12.41 2.19
C ILE A 286 14.26 11.31 1.19
N HIS A 287 13.80 11.73 0.01
CA HIS A 287 13.26 10.83 -1.02
C HIS A 287 14.02 10.98 -2.35
N PHE A 288 15.11 10.23 -2.56
CA PHE A 288 15.63 10.07 -3.94
C PHE A 288 16.59 8.90 -4.20
N LYS A 289 16.18 7.94 -5.06
CA LYS A 289 17.03 6.79 -5.47
C LYS A 289 17.30 6.71 -6.99
N MET A 290 16.73 7.58 -7.81
CA MET A 290 16.62 7.31 -9.26
C MET A 290 17.85 7.67 -10.11
N GLN A 291 18.82 8.44 -9.59
CA GLN A 291 19.96 8.87 -10.42
C GLN A 291 21.04 7.81 -10.62
N THR A 292 21.20 6.85 -9.70
CA THR A 292 22.37 5.96 -9.71
C THR A 292 22.35 4.89 -10.80
N GLN A 293 21.19 4.68 -11.45
CA GLN A 293 21.00 3.63 -12.47
C GLN A 293 21.24 4.12 -13.91
N GLY A 294 21.59 5.39 -14.13
CA GLY A 294 21.85 5.93 -15.47
C GLY A 294 20.60 6.10 -16.36
N ILE A 295 19.40 5.86 -15.81
CA ILE A 295 18.09 6.00 -16.48
C ILE A 295 17.40 7.30 -16.04
N TYR A 296 18.17 8.28 -15.56
CA TYR A 296 17.59 9.49 -15.02
C TYR A 296 17.12 10.43 -16.13
N GLU A 297 15.82 10.43 -16.37
CA GLU A 297 15.14 11.50 -17.06
C GLU A 297 14.57 12.48 -16.03
N PHE A 298 15.00 13.74 -16.09
CA PHE A 298 14.43 14.79 -15.25
C PHE A 298 12.94 14.98 -15.62
N ARG A 299 12.03 14.54 -14.74
CA ARG A 299 10.58 14.71 -14.93
C ARG A 299 10.10 15.95 -14.19
N LYS A 300 9.45 16.88 -14.89
CA LYS A 300 8.76 18.03 -14.28
C LYS A 300 7.51 17.56 -13.51
N ALA A 301 7.71 16.94 -12.34
CA ALA A 301 6.64 16.50 -11.46
C ALA A 301 6.65 17.34 -10.18
N PHE A 302 5.50 17.84 -9.75
CA PHE A 302 5.38 18.61 -8.53
C PHE A 302 5.10 17.70 -7.32
N PRO A 303 5.70 17.94 -6.15
CA PRO A 303 6.79 18.88 -5.87
C PRO A 303 8.19 18.24 -6.09
N GLN A 304 9.05 18.89 -6.88
CA GLN A 304 10.49 18.61 -6.88
C GLN A 304 11.20 19.62 -5.98
N LEU A 305 11.90 19.14 -4.96
CA LEU A 305 12.70 19.99 -4.07
C LEU A 305 14.14 20.12 -4.58
N PRO A 306 14.74 21.33 -4.58
CA PRO A 306 16.11 21.53 -5.04
C PRO A 306 17.11 20.83 -4.12
N GLY A 307 18.18 20.25 -4.68
CA GLY A 307 19.23 19.56 -3.90
C GLY A 307 18.92 18.11 -3.51
N ASN A 308 17.80 17.55 -3.98
CA ASN A 308 17.43 16.15 -3.76
C ASN A 308 18.28 15.15 -4.56
N THR A 309 19.15 15.64 -5.45
CA THR A 309 20.03 14.85 -6.31
C THR A 309 21.48 14.93 -5.83
N VAL A 310 22.13 13.78 -5.69
CA VAL A 310 23.55 13.72 -5.30
C VAL A 310 24.42 13.98 -6.52
N GLU A 311 25.18 15.07 -6.49
CA GLU A 311 26.20 15.34 -7.50
C GLU A 311 27.40 14.40 -7.28
N ASN A 312 27.89 13.76 -8.35
CA ASN A 312 29.03 12.83 -8.33
C ASN A 312 28.90 11.71 -7.27
N PRO A 313 27.87 10.84 -7.35
CA PRO A 313 27.61 9.84 -6.32
C PRO A 313 28.71 8.77 -6.26
N THR A 314 29.15 8.42 -5.05
CA THR A 314 29.95 7.21 -4.80
C THR A 314 29.07 5.98 -4.77
N TYR A 315 29.58 4.86 -5.30
CA TYR A 315 28.88 3.58 -5.33
C TYR A 315 29.86 2.40 -5.33
N ILE A 316 29.37 1.22 -4.94
CA ILE A 316 30.04 -0.05 -5.16
C ILE A 316 29.51 -0.65 -6.46
N GLN A 317 30.41 -0.89 -7.41
CA GLN A 317 30.09 -1.59 -8.65
C GLN A 317 30.03 -3.09 -8.36
N THR A 318 28.87 -3.71 -8.56
CA THR A 318 28.71 -5.16 -8.35
C THR A 318 29.19 -5.95 -9.56
N ALA A 319 29.62 -7.19 -9.34
CA ALA A 319 29.98 -8.15 -10.39
C ALA A 319 28.83 -8.43 -11.37
N HIS A 320 27.59 -8.21 -10.93
CA HIS A 320 26.38 -8.33 -11.75
C HIS A 320 26.08 -7.06 -12.59
N GLY A 321 27.00 -6.08 -12.63
CA GLY A 321 26.84 -4.85 -13.39
C GLY A 321 25.98 -3.76 -12.72
N ASN A 322 25.32 -4.06 -11.60
CA ASN A 322 24.49 -3.10 -10.86
C ASN A 322 25.33 -2.22 -9.92
N ARG A 323 24.85 -1.03 -9.58
CA ARG A 323 25.51 -0.10 -8.64
C ARG A 323 24.78 -0.04 -7.30
N LEU A 324 25.52 -0.20 -6.21
CA LEU A 324 25.04 0.01 -4.84
C LEU A 324 25.50 1.39 -4.35
N LEU A 325 24.57 2.32 -4.17
CA LEU A 325 24.85 3.71 -3.80
C LEU A 325 25.40 3.82 -2.38
N THR A 326 26.52 4.52 -2.19
CA THR A 326 27.17 4.75 -0.87
C THR A 326 27.32 6.23 -0.53
N SER A 327 26.54 7.10 -1.17
CA SER A 327 26.58 8.56 -0.99
C SER A 327 25.19 9.14 -0.71
N GLY A 328 25.15 10.40 -0.26
CA GLY A 328 23.93 11.06 0.19
C GLY A 328 23.34 10.39 1.43
N TRP A 329 22.02 10.30 1.51
CA TRP A 329 21.33 9.64 2.61
C TRP A 329 21.67 8.14 2.74
N TRP A 330 22.03 7.48 1.63
CA TRP A 330 22.41 6.07 1.60
C TRP A 330 23.78 5.79 2.19
N ALA A 331 24.61 6.82 2.44
CA ALA A 331 25.85 6.67 3.19
C ALA A 331 25.60 6.41 4.69
N TRP A 332 24.47 6.91 5.23
CA TRP A 332 24.16 6.86 6.65
C TRP A 332 23.32 5.62 7.01
N SER A 333 22.38 5.25 6.15
CA SER A 333 21.61 4.02 6.32
C SER A 333 21.23 3.40 4.99
N ARG A 334 20.92 2.11 4.99
CA ARG A 334 20.57 1.38 3.76
C ARG A 334 19.15 1.69 3.26
N LYS A 335 18.27 2.17 4.15
CA LYS A 335 16.85 2.51 3.87
C LYS A 335 16.43 3.86 4.46
N PRO A 336 17.10 4.97 4.11
CA PRO A 336 16.76 6.30 4.63
C PRO A 336 15.35 6.73 4.20
N ASN A 337 14.92 6.30 3.01
CA ASN A 337 13.58 6.54 2.51
C ASN A 337 12.50 5.87 3.38
N TYR A 338 12.76 4.69 3.97
CA TYR A 338 11.80 4.06 4.87
C TYR A 338 11.75 4.76 6.23
N VAL A 339 12.86 5.32 6.70
CA VAL A 339 12.86 6.17 7.91
C VAL A 339 12.03 7.42 7.65
N ALA A 340 12.20 8.05 6.50
CA ALA A 340 11.40 9.19 6.08
C ALA A 340 9.91 8.85 6.02
N ASP A 341 9.55 7.76 5.34
CA ASP A 341 8.16 7.27 5.26
C ASP A 341 7.55 7.05 6.65
N TRP A 342 8.31 6.43 7.55
CA TRP A 342 7.84 6.21 8.92
C TRP A 342 7.68 7.52 9.71
N ILE A 343 8.63 8.47 9.60
CA ILE A 343 8.51 9.78 10.25
C ILE A 343 7.25 10.50 9.75
N MET A 344 6.96 10.47 8.44
CA MET A 344 5.72 11.03 7.90
C MET A 344 4.49 10.36 8.53
N SER A 345 4.44 9.03 8.57
CA SER A 345 3.33 8.29 9.22
C SER A 345 3.17 8.64 10.71
N LEU A 346 4.28 8.84 11.42
CA LEU A 346 4.29 9.20 12.84
C LEU A 346 3.76 10.62 13.03
N THR A 347 4.17 11.57 12.18
CA THR A 347 3.66 12.96 12.26
C THR A 347 2.15 13.05 12.03
N TRP A 348 1.57 12.15 11.22
CA TRP A 348 0.12 12.10 11.04
C TRP A 348 -0.62 11.67 12.29
N GLY A 349 -0.04 10.80 13.12
CA GLY A 349 -0.55 10.49 14.47
C GLY A 349 -0.30 11.61 15.47
N LEU A 350 0.90 12.20 15.46
CA LEU A 350 1.30 13.28 16.38
C LEU A 350 0.47 14.56 16.26
N VAL A 351 -0.27 14.75 15.16
CA VAL A 351 -1.18 15.90 14.99
C VAL A 351 -2.29 15.96 16.03
N ILE A 352 -2.56 14.85 16.74
CA ILE A 352 -3.46 14.80 17.90
C ILE A 352 -2.73 14.61 19.25
N GLY A 353 -1.39 14.53 19.22
CA GLY A 353 -0.53 14.29 20.38
C GLY A 353 -1.02 13.14 21.25
N THR A 354 -1.14 13.35 22.56
CA THR A 354 -1.45 12.29 23.52
C THR A 354 -2.94 12.09 23.77
N ALA A 355 -3.82 12.65 22.93
CA ALA A 355 -5.27 12.60 23.15
C ALA A 355 -5.80 11.15 23.10
N THR A 356 -5.27 10.31 22.20
CA THR A 356 -5.57 8.88 22.13
C THR A 356 -4.43 8.13 21.42
N ALA A 357 -4.26 6.85 21.75
CA ALA A 357 -3.31 5.96 21.09
C ALA A 357 -3.78 5.47 19.71
N ILE A 358 -5.08 5.56 19.39
CA ILE A 358 -5.66 4.92 18.19
C ILE A 358 -5.01 5.40 16.88
N PRO A 359 -4.79 6.71 16.64
CA PRO A 359 -4.17 7.16 15.39
C PRO A 359 -2.71 6.73 15.21
N TYR A 360 -2.02 6.34 16.28
CA TYR A 360 -0.66 5.78 16.20
C TYR A 360 -0.64 4.34 15.69
N PHE A 361 -1.80 3.66 15.63
CA PHE A 361 -1.95 2.33 15.04
C PHE A 361 -1.30 2.26 13.65
N TYR A 362 -1.57 3.25 12.78
CA TYR A 362 -0.97 3.28 11.44
C TYR A 362 0.55 3.33 11.50
N SER A 363 1.13 4.22 12.31
CA SER A 363 2.59 4.35 12.41
C SER A 363 3.26 3.07 12.93
N VAL A 364 2.66 2.42 13.94
CA VAL A 364 3.15 1.16 14.51
C VAL A 364 3.01 0.00 13.51
N PHE A 365 1.87 -0.09 12.84
CA PHE A 365 1.65 -1.06 11.77
C PHE A 365 2.67 -0.86 10.65
N PHE A 366 2.87 0.38 10.23
CA PHE A 366 3.70 0.72 9.09
C PHE A 366 5.19 0.45 9.36
N ILE A 367 5.73 0.78 10.54
CA ILE A 367 7.12 0.42 10.87
C ILE A 367 7.31 -1.11 10.90
N THR A 368 6.34 -1.86 11.39
CA THR A 368 6.37 -3.33 11.40
C THR A 368 6.46 -3.88 9.97
N VAL A 369 5.63 -3.35 9.07
CA VAL A 369 5.65 -3.71 7.64
C VAL A 369 6.96 -3.28 6.98
N LEU A 370 7.50 -2.10 7.28
CA LEU A 370 8.77 -1.62 6.72
C LEU A 370 9.96 -2.47 7.17
N VAL A 371 10.01 -2.87 8.44
CA VAL A 371 11.05 -3.76 8.98
C VAL A 371 10.97 -5.13 8.28
N HIS A 372 9.76 -5.72 8.19
CA HIS A 372 9.55 -6.98 7.47
C HIS A 372 9.93 -6.87 5.98
N ARG A 373 9.52 -5.79 5.32
CA ARG A 373 9.86 -5.50 3.91
C ARG A 373 11.36 -5.36 3.69
N THR A 374 12.06 -4.76 4.65
CA THR A 374 13.51 -4.58 4.60
C THR A 374 14.25 -5.90 4.77
N GLY A 375 13.78 -6.77 5.66
CA GLY A 375 14.32 -8.13 5.81
C GLY A 375 14.29 -8.90 4.49
N ARG A 376 13.11 -8.98 3.86
CA ARG A 376 12.93 -9.66 2.55
C ARG A 376 13.81 -9.06 1.45
N ASP A 377 13.93 -7.73 1.40
CA ASP A 377 14.76 -7.04 0.40
C ASP A 377 16.26 -7.33 0.60
N PHE A 378 16.72 -7.36 1.85
CA PHE A 378 18.12 -7.63 2.17
C PHE A 378 18.50 -9.09 1.93
N GLU A 379 17.62 -10.05 2.21
CA GLU A 379 17.83 -11.46 1.85
C GLU A 379 17.97 -11.65 0.34
N ARG A 380 17.12 -10.97 -0.44
CA ARG A 380 17.20 -10.97 -1.91
C ARG A 380 18.49 -10.31 -2.39
N CYS A 381 18.88 -9.18 -1.81
CA CYS A 381 20.13 -8.50 -2.16
C CYS A 381 21.37 -9.32 -1.79
N ALA A 382 21.38 -9.98 -0.63
CA ALA A 382 22.45 -10.88 -0.21
C ALA A 382 22.59 -12.07 -1.16
N THR A 383 21.47 -12.69 -1.53
CA THR A 383 21.44 -13.79 -2.49
C THR A 383 21.92 -13.35 -3.88
N LYS A 384 21.51 -12.15 -4.32
CA LYS A 384 21.81 -11.63 -5.66
C LYS A 384 23.24 -11.09 -5.81
N TYR A 385 23.75 -10.36 -4.82
CA TYR A 385 25.03 -9.65 -4.95
C TYR A 385 26.17 -10.30 -4.15
N GLY A 386 25.89 -11.27 -3.28
CA GLY A 386 26.90 -12.05 -2.55
C GLY A 386 27.94 -11.16 -1.84
N LYS A 387 29.21 -11.34 -2.17
CA LYS A 387 30.34 -10.60 -1.57
C LYS A 387 30.24 -9.08 -1.73
N ASP A 388 29.64 -8.59 -2.82
CA ASP A 388 29.46 -7.15 -3.03
C ASP A 388 28.42 -6.59 -2.04
N TRP A 389 27.44 -7.40 -1.64
CA TRP A 389 26.49 -7.03 -0.60
C TRP A 389 27.15 -7.00 0.78
N GLU A 390 28.01 -7.97 1.09
CA GLU A 390 28.77 -8.00 2.35
C GLU A 390 29.61 -6.73 2.50
N ARG A 391 30.39 -6.39 1.45
CA ARG A 391 31.16 -5.13 1.40
C ARG A 391 30.27 -3.90 1.55
N TYR A 392 29.09 -3.89 0.93
CA TYR A 392 28.14 -2.79 1.10
C TYR A 392 27.64 -2.67 2.53
N CYS A 393 27.40 -3.78 3.22
CA CYS A 393 27.00 -3.81 4.62
C CYS A 393 28.11 -3.34 5.56
N GLU A 394 29.38 -3.53 5.21
CA GLU A 394 30.52 -2.99 5.97
C GLU A 394 30.62 -1.46 5.83
N VAL A 395 30.40 -0.93 4.62
CA VAL A 395 30.44 0.51 4.35
C VAL A 395 29.23 1.22 4.95
N VAL A 396 28.04 0.62 4.87
CA VAL A 396 26.78 1.19 5.38
C VAL A 396 26.17 0.21 6.41
N PRO A 397 26.65 0.25 7.67
CA PRO A 397 26.30 -0.75 8.68
C PRO A 397 24.84 -0.64 9.15
N TYR A 398 24.26 0.55 9.13
CA TYR A 398 22.91 0.77 9.66
C TYR A 398 21.82 0.43 8.65
N LYS A 399 20.75 -0.22 9.13
CA LYS A 399 19.62 -0.57 8.26
C LYS A 399 18.67 0.62 8.10
N PHE A 400 18.32 1.25 9.21
CA PHE A 400 17.34 2.33 9.28
C PHE A 400 17.93 3.58 9.93
N ILE A 401 18.06 3.58 11.27
CA ILE A 401 18.47 4.75 12.05
C ILE A 401 19.91 4.53 12.50
N PRO A 402 20.84 5.41 12.11
CA PRO A 402 22.23 5.34 12.57
C PRO A 402 22.31 5.24 14.09
N TYR A 403 23.18 4.36 14.58
CA TYR A 403 23.41 4.08 16.01
C TYR A 403 22.25 3.40 16.77
N VAL A 404 21.13 3.08 16.10
CA VAL A 404 20.01 2.36 16.71
C VAL A 404 19.79 1.00 16.04
N TYR A 405 19.69 0.97 14.70
CA TYR A 405 19.36 -0.24 13.93
C TYR A 405 19.87 -0.25 12.49
#